data_AF-A0A1I6Y3B4-F1
#
_entry.id   AF-A0A1I6Y3B4-F1
#
_cell.length_a   1.000
_cell.length_b   1.000
_cell.length_c   1.000
_cell.angle_alpha   90.00
_cell.angle_beta   90.00
_cell.angle_gamma   90.00
#
_symmetry.space_group_name_H-M   'P 1'
#
loop_
_entity.id
_entity.type
_entity.pdbx_description
1 polymer ?
#
loop_
_entity_poly.entity_id
_entity_poly.type
_entity_poly.pdbx_seq_one_letter_code
_entity_poly.pdbx_strand_id
1 'polypeptide(L)'
;MTGPEHFKTAQRLLTEAPEQHDQEKERTYVAYAQAHATLAQAAATAQAGGPIFNEDGEFVIGGMTEPQETSWKTVLDPEGTTAE
;
A
#
# COMPACT_ATOMS: atom_id res chain seq x y z
N MET A 1 -3.64 14.34 -10.42
CA MET A 1 -2.50 13.40 -10.50
C MET A 1 -3.05 12.01 -10.21
N THR A 2 -2.70 10.97 -10.98
CA THR A 2 -3.24 9.60 -10.84
C THR A 2 -2.19 8.65 -10.23
N GLY A 3 -2.57 7.42 -9.86
CA GLY A 3 -1.65 6.44 -9.27
C GLY A 3 -0.31 6.27 -10.04
N PRO A 4 -0.32 6.05 -11.36
CA PRO A 4 0.90 5.96 -12.15
C PRO A 4 1.76 7.24 -12.15
N GLU A 5 1.14 8.42 -12.08
CA GLU A 5 1.86 9.71 -12.01
C GLU A 5 2.53 9.91 -10.64
N HIS A 6 1.89 9.44 -9.57
CA HIS A 6 2.52 9.40 -8.25
C HIS A 6 3.73 8.45 -8.24
N PHE A 7 3.62 7.27 -8.87
CA PHE A 7 4.75 6.33 -8.95
C PHE A 7 5.95 6.89 -9.73
N LYS A 8 5.72 7.54 -10.87
CA LYS A 8 6.79 8.22 -11.63
C LYS A 8 7.46 9.33 -10.82
N THR A 9 6.67 10.11 -10.09
CA THR A 9 7.18 11.18 -9.22
C THR A 9 8.02 10.61 -8.09
N ALA A 10 7.59 9.51 -7.45
CA ALA A 10 8.36 8.84 -6.41
C ALA A 10 9.73 8.36 -6.91
N GLN A 11 9.77 7.71 -8.07
CA GLN A 11 11.03 7.27 -8.68
C GLN A 11 11.95 8.45 -9.00
N ARG A 12 11.40 9.52 -9.58
CA ARG A 12 12.17 10.72 -9.88
C ARG A 12 12.81 11.32 -8.62
N LEU A 13 12.03 11.46 -7.55
CA LEU A 13 12.52 12.00 -6.28
C LEU A 13 13.62 11.14 -5.66
N LEU A 14 13.54 9.81 -5.76
CA LEU A 14 14.61 8.91 -5.29
C LEU A 14 15.89 9.04 -6.14
N THR A 15 15.76 9.23 -7.45
CA THR A 15 16.91 9.47 -8.33
C THR A 15 17.58 10.82 -8.07
N GLU A 16 16.79 11.87 -7.79
CA GLU A 16 17.29 13.23 -7.52
C GLU A 16 17.80 13.42 -6.08
N ALA A 17 17.40 12.58 -5.12
CA ALA A 17 17.81 12.65 -3.73
C ALA A 17 19.35 12.69 -3.52
N PRO A 18 20.16 11.78 -4.11
CA PRO A 18 21.62 11.81 -3.96
C PRO A 18 22.29 13.03 -4.62
N GLU A 19 21.61 13.68 -5.58
CA GLU A 19 22.12 14.87 -6.28
C GLU A 19 21.98 16.16 -5.44
N GLN A 20 21.28 16.12 -4.31
CA GLN A 20 21.08 17.30 -3.47
C GLN A 20 22.35 17.75 -2.74
N HIS A 21 23.34 16.86 -2.60
CA HIS A 21 24.61 17.10 -1.89
C HIS A 21 24.44 17.71 -0.49
N ASP A 22 23.28 17.49 0.12
CA ASP A 22 22.85 18.01 1.41
C ASP A 22 21.96 16.98 2.08
N GLN A 23 22.32 16.60 3.30
CA GLN A 23 21.70 15.47 3.99
C GLN A 23 20.24 15.74 4.40
N GLU A 24 19.90 17.00 4.73
CA GLU A 24 18.53 17.35 5.11
C GLU A 24 17.60 17.38 3.89
N LYS A 25 18.11 17.89 2.76
CA LYS A 25 17.41 17.86 1.49
C LYS A 25 17.23 16.44 0.97
N GLU A 26 18.27 15.61 1.03
CA GLU A 26 18.19 14.19 0.65
C GLU A 26 17.06 13.48 1.44
N ARG A 27 17.02 13.64 2.76
CA ARG A 27 15.95 13.09 3.61
C ARG A 27 14.57 13.62 3.23
N THR A 28 14.47 14.89 2.90
CA THR A 28 13.22 15.52 2.47
C THR A 28 12.72 14.93 1.15
N TYR A 29 13.62 14.72 0.18
CA TYR A 29 13.28 14.08 -1.10
C TYR A 29 12.82 12.63 -0.90
N VAL A 30 13.50 11.87 -0.04
CA VAL A 30 13.09 10.50 0.33
C VAL A 30 11.70 10.49 0.97
N ALA A 31 11.41 11.42 1.89
CA ALA A 31 10.11 11.52 2.52
C ALA A 31 8.99 11.83 1.51
N TYR A 32 9.23 12.75 0.57
CA TYR A 32 8.29 13.03 -0.51
C TYR A 32 8.11 11.82 -1.44
N ALA A 33 9.19 11.12 -1.78
CA ALA A 33 9.11 9.91 -2.59
C ALA A 33 8.24 8.83 -1.92
N GLN A 34 8.40 8.63 -0.62
CA GLN A 34 7.57 7.70 0.16
C GLN A 34 6.09 8.07 0.11
N ALA A 35 5.76 9.35 0.33
CA ALA A 35 4.37 9.81 0.25
C ALA A 35 3.74 9.55 -1.14
N HIS A 36 4.49 9.83 -2.21
CA HIS A 36 4.05 9.53 -3.58
C HIS A 36 3.91 8.02 -3.82
N ALA A 37 4.83 7.19 -3.32
CA ALA A 37 4.74 5.73 -3.44
C ALA A 37 3.49 5.18 -2.73
N THR A 38 3.17 5.67 -1.52
CA THR A 38 1.95 5.28 -0.80
C THR A 38 0.69 5.68 -1.56
N LEU A 39 0.63 6.88 -2.12
CA LEU A 39 -0.51 7.31 -2.95
C LEU A 39 -0.67 6.46 -4.20
N ALA A 40 0.44 6.08 -4.85
CA ALA A 40 0.41 5.17 -5.99
C ALA A 40 -0.12 3.78 -5.60
N GLN A 41 0.33 3.25 -4.46
CA GLN A 41 -0.12 1.96 -3.92
C GLN A 41 -1.60 2.00 -3.54
N ALA A 42 -2.07 3.05 -2.87
CA ALA A 42 -3.48 3.22 -2.53
C ALA A 42 -4.35 3.27 -3.80
N ALA A 43 -3.91 4.01 -4.83
CA ALA A 43 -4.59 4.07 -6.11
C ALA A 43 -4.62 2.72 -6.84
N ALA A 44 -3.53 1.94 -6.79
CA ALA A 44 -3.47 0.59 -7.36
C ALA A 44 -4.41 -0.37 -6.60
N THR A 45 -4.45 -0.27 -5.28
CA THR A 45 -5.36 -1.05 -4.42
C THR A 45 -6.82 -0.74 -4.72
N ALA A 46 -7.17 0.53 -4.90
CA ALA A 46 -8.51 0.95 -5.29
C ALA A 46 -8.88 0.47 -6.70
N GLN A 47 -7.94 0.53 -7.66
CA GLN A 47 -8.15 0.02 -9.03
C GLN A 47 -8.29 -1.50 -9.08
N ALA A 48 -7.64 -2.22 -8.17
CA ALA A 48 -7.78 -3.67 -8.02
C ALA A 48 -9.15 -4.10 -7.42
N GLY A 49 -10.05 -3.16 -7.15
CA GLY A 49 -11.39 -3.42 -6.62
C GLY A 49 -11.51 -3.34 -5.10
N GLY A 50 -10.42 -2.96 -4.41
CA GLY A 50 -10.38 -2.94 -2.95
C GLY A 50 -10.58 -4.33 -2.32
N PRO A 51 -10.80 -4.38 -1.00
CA PRO A 51 -11.42 -5.53 -0.35
C PRO A 51 -12.67 -5.99 -1.11
N ILE A 52 -12.65 -7.18 -1.71
CA ILE A 52 -13.91 -7.77 -2.19
C ILE A 52 -14.57 -8.36 -0.95
N PHE A 53 -15.81 -7.98 -0.69
CA PHE A 53 -16.65 -8.62 0.31
C PHE A 53 -17.73 -9.42 -0.41
N ASN A 54 -18.04 -10.63 0.06
CA ASN A 54 -19.16 -11.41 -0.47
C ASN A 54 -20.50 -10.81 0.01
N GLU A 55 -21.62 -11.37 -0.46
CA GLU A 55 -22.97 -10.90 -0.10
C GLU A 55 -23.27 -11.03 1.40
N ASP A 56 -22.52 -11.88 2.10
CA ASP A 56 -22.60 -12.10 3.55
C ASP A 56 -21.72 -11.11 4.36
N GLY A 57 -20.98 -10.22 3.68
CA GLY A 57 -20.11 -9.22 4.31
C GLY A 57 -18.73 -9.76 4.71
N GLU A 58 -18.36 -10.95 4.28
CA GLU A 58 -17.05 -11.55 4.53
C GLU A 58 -16.01 -11.11 3.49
N PHE A 59 -14.80 -10.83 3.96
CA PHE A 59 -13.68 -10.43 3.11
C PHE A 59 -13.16 -11.60 2.28
N VAL A 60 -13.29 -11.51 0.96
CA VAL A 60 -12.84 -12.49 -0.03
C VAL A 60 -11.75 -11.86 -0.89
N ILE A 61 -10.47 -12.20 -0.71
CA ILE A 61 -9.44 -11.77 -1.67
C ILE A 61 -9.43 -12.75 -2.84
N GLY A 62 -9.86 -12.31 -4.02
CA GLY A 62 -9.78 -13.10 -5.25
C GLY A 62 -8.35 -13.54 -5.54
N GLY A 63 -8.09 -14.86 -5.43
CA GLY A 63 -6.83 -15.49 -5.83
C GLY A 63 -5.81 -15.77 -4.73
N MET A 64 -6.16 -15.65 -3.44
CA MET A 64 -5.26 -16.06 -2.35
C MET A 64 -5.34 -17.55 -2.07
N THR A 65 -4.18 -18.16 -1.85
CA THR A 65 -4.08 -19.52 -1.30
C THR A 65 -4.27 -19.48 0.22
N GLU A 66 -4.78 -20.56 0.81
CA GLU A 66 -5.13 -20.71 2.25
C GLU A 66 -4.11 -20.10 3.27
N PRO A 67 -2.78 -20.13 3.05
CA PRO A 67 -1.81 -19.54 3.99
C PRO A 67 -1.90 -18.01 4.08
N GLN A 68 -2.26 -17.37 2.97
CA GLN A 68 -2.36 -15.92 2.90
C GLN A 68 -3.64 -15.47 3.61
N GLU A 69 -4.77 -16.17 3.42
CA GLU A 69 -6.05 -15.83 4.06
C GLU A 69 -5.95 -15.79 5.59
N THR A 70 -5.28 -16.78 6.17
CA THR A 70 -5.05 -16.87 7.63
C THR A 70 -4.27 -15.68 8.16
N SER A 71 -3.29 -15.19 7.40
CA SER A 71 -2.47 -14.03 7.79
C SER A 71 -3.27 -12.73 7.79
N TRP A 72 -4.23 -12.58 6.87
CA TRP A 72 -5.10 -11.40 6.81
C TRP A 72 -6.20 -11.43 7.89
N LYS A 73 -6.76 -12.60 8.20
CA LYS A 73 -7.71 -12.74 9.33
C LYS A 73 -7.06 -12.31 10.65
N THR A 74 -5.82 -12.69 10.92
CA THR A 74 -5.09 -12.25 12.13
C THR A 74 -4.83 -10.75 12.19
N VAL A 75 -4.67 -10.08 11.04
CA VAL A 75 -4.47 -8.61 10.99
C VAL A 75 -5.78 -7.85 11.20
N LEU A 76 -6.89 -8.39 10.69
CA LEU A 76 -8.21 -7.78 10.75
C LEU A 76 -8.94 -8.05 12.07
N ASP A 77 -8.68 -9.21 12.69
CA ASP A 77 -9.20 -9.59 14.01
C ASP A 77 -8.07 -10.22 14.87
N PRO A 78 -7.20 -9.38 15.47
CA PRO A 78 -6.04 -9.86 16.23
C PRO A 78 -6.40 -10.54 17.55
N GLU A 79 -7.64 -10.39 18.03
CA GLU A 79 -8.15 -10.89 19.31
C GLU A 79 -9.14 -12.05 19.13
N GLY A 80 -9.19 -12.68 17.95
CA GLY A 80 -9.90 -13.92 17.63
C GLY A 80 -11.07 -14.24 18.56
N THR A 81 -12.21 -13.58 18.36
CA THR A 81 -13.41 -13.92 19.12
C THR A 81 -13.90 -15.30 18.66
N THR A 82 -13.49 -16.35 19.37
CA THR A 82 -14.24 -17.61 19.41
C THR A 82 -15.56 -17.33 20.11
N ALA A 83 -16.60 -17.04 19.32
CA ALA A 83 -17.97 -17.19 19.77
C ALA A 83 -18.57 -18.36 18.99
N GLU A 84 -19.08 -19.33 19.76
CA GLU A 84 -19.68 -20.61 19.37
C GLU A 84 -20.67 -20.58 18.21
#